data_AF-A0A7V3CDZ3-F1
#
_entry.id   AF-A0A7V3CDZ3-F1
#
_cell.length_a   1.000
_cell.length_b   1.000
_cell.length_c   1.000
_cell.angle_alpha   90.00
_cell.angle_beta   90.00
_cell.angle_gamma   90.00
#
_symmetry.space_group_name_H-M   'P 1'
#
loop_
_entity.id
_entity.type
_entity.pdbx_description
1 polymer ?
#
loop_
_entity_poly.entity_id
_entity_poly.type
_entity_poly.pdbx_seq_one_letter_code
_entity_poly.pdbx_strand_id
1 'polypeptide(L)'
;MKHTRVFLMLFSILALGGLAASEGLAKSDQPKEETYQAPKQGKQRLAYCYEPDKGCGEKAANAWCKTKGFKSAKEWKVLEQNGRKVKATRYIGSEGTCRTRGCHTFESITCRMGPPTFF
;
A
#
# COMPACT_ATOMS: atom_id res chain seq x y z
N MET A 1 -13.60 -39.81 56.82
CA MET A 1 -13.46 -38.85 57.94
C MET A 1 -13.13 -37.49 57.32
N LYS A 2 -14.10 -36.70 56.87
CA LYS A 2 -14.72 -35.54 57.58
C LYS A 2 -13.70 -34.57 58.20
N HIS A 3 -13.43 -33.48 57.48
CA HIS A 3 -13.17 -32.10 57.94
C HIS A 3 -13.24 -31.25 56.65
N THR A 4 -14.31 -30.54 56.28
CA THR A 4 -15.13 -29.50 56.95
C THR A 4 -14.32 -28.29 57.38
N ARG A 5 -14.77 -27.11 56.92
CA ARG A 5 -14.43 -25.69 57.23
C ARG A 5 -13.66 -25.03 56.09
N VAL A 6 -14.30 -24.28 55.18
CA VAL A 6 -14.95 -22.97 55.40
C VAL A 6 -14.11 -22.08 56.32
N PHE A 7 -13.20 -21.34 55.70
CA PHE A 7 -12.58 -20.11 56.20
C PHE A 7 -12.26 -19.30 54.92
N LEU A 8 -13.22 -18.58 54.35
CA LEU A 8 -13.64 -17.26 54.83
C LEU A 8 -12.40 -16.37 55.11
N MET A 9 -11.51 -16.27 54.13
CA MET A 9 -10.55 -15.17 54.03
C MET A 9 -11.20 -14.07 53.19
N LEU A 10 -12.04 -13.28 53.86
CA LEU A 10 -12.29 -11.89 53.53
C LEU A 10 -10.94 -11.15 53.58
N PHE A 11 -10.26 -11.00 52.43
CA PHE A 11 -9.28 -9.94 52.25
C PHE A 11 -9.87 -8.90 51.32
N SER A 12 -10.57 -7.97 51.95
CA SER A 12 -10.90 -6.66 51.43
C SER A 12 -9.64 -5.97 50.91
N ILE A 13 -9.40 -5.98 49.60
CA ILE A 13 -8.50 -5.00 48.99
C ILE A 13 -9.34 -3.77 48.67
N LEU A 14 -9.45 -2.90 49.67
CA LEU A 14 -9.88 -1.52 49.53
C LEU A 14 -8.88 -0.78 48.63
N ALA A 15 -9.41 -0.30 47.50
CA ALA A 15 -8.96 0.79 46.65
C ALA A 15 -7.61 1.47 46.98
N LEU A 16 -6.63 1.30 46.09
CA LEU A 16 -5.88 2.45 45.59
C LEU A 16 -6.28 2.66 44.13
N GLY A 17 -6.70 3.90 43.85
CA GLY A 17 -7.45 4.28 42.66
C GLY A 17 -6.83 3.80 41.36
N GLY A 18 -7.67 3.21 40.53
CA GLY A 18 -7.37 3.02 39.12
C GLY A 18 -7.07 4.38 38.51
N LEU A 19 -5.86 4.57 38.00
CA LEU A 19 -5.62 5.51 36.93
C LEU A 19 -6.49 5.04 35.76
N ALA A 20 -7.68 5.61 35.63
CA ALA A 20 -8.37 5.64 34.35
C ALA A 20 -7.53 6.53 33.42
N ALA A 21 -6.48 5.95 32.84
CA ALA A 21 -5.88 6.50 31.64
C ALA A 21 -7.00 6.48 30.59
N SER A 22 -7.60 7.63 30.35
CA SER A 22 -8.44 7.83 29.18
C SER A 22 -7.50 7.73 27.98
N GLU A 23 -7.41 6.52 27.42
CA GLU A 23 -6.84 6.32 26.10
C GLU A 23 -7.82 6.95 25.12
N GLY A 24 -7.67 8.27 24.94
CA GLY A 24 -8.20 8.95 23.78
C GLY A 24 -7.65 8.23 22.56
N LEU A 25 -8.51 7.45 21.90
CA LEU A 25 -8.20 6.77 20.66
C LEU A 25 -7.98 7.84 19.60
N ALA A 26 -6.76 8.36 19.53
CA ALA A 26 -6.32 9.24 18.47
C ALA A 26 -6.59 8.52 17.15
N LYS A 27 -7.59 8.99 16.41
CA LYS A 27 -7.93 8.46 15.09
C LYS A 27 -6.71 8.72 14.21
N SER A 28 -6.00 7.64 13.90
CA SER A 28 -4.76 7.65 13.14
C SER A 28 -5.01 8.31 11.77
N ASP A 29 -4.63 9.58 11.62
CA ASP A 29 -4.58 10.32 10.35
C ASP A 29 -3.34 9.92 9.56
N GLN A 30 -3.10 8.63 9.41
CA GLN A 30 -1.99 8.15 8.60
C GLN A 30 -2.43 8.17 7.13
N PRO A 31 -1.61 8.72 6.23
CA PRO A 31 -1.92 8.72 4.81
C PRO A 31 -2.08 7.26 4.34
N LYS A 32 -3.22 6.95 3.72
CA LYS A 32 -3.48 5.61 3.19
C LYS A 32 -2.49 5.31 2.07
N GLU A 33 -1.70 4.27 2.23
CA GLU A 33 -0.71 3.81 1.26
C GLU A 33 -0.91 2.34 0.92
N GLU A 34 -0.62 1.95 -0.32
CA GLU A 34 -0.70 0.56 -0.76
C GLU A 34 0.38 0.25 -1.80
N THR A 35 1.09 -0.86 -1.59
CA THR A 35 2.17 -1.31 -2.48
C THR A 35 1.70 -2.44 -3.36
N TYR A 36 1.81 -2.22 -4.67
CA TYR A 36 1.45 -3.19 -5.70
C TYR A 36 2.70 -3.84 -6.26
N GLN A 37 2.79 -5.15 -6.09
CA GLN A 37 3.81 -5.97 -6.73
C GLN A 37 3.40 -6.32 -8.16
N ALA A 38 4.37 -6.24 -9.07
CA ALA A 38 4.20 -6.54 -10.47
C ALA A 38 2.93 -5.91 -11.10
N PRO A 39 2.76 -4.56 -11.04
CA PRO A 39 1.57 -3.89 -11.53
C PRO A 39 1.26 -4.19 -13.00
N LYS A 40 -0.03 -4.26 -13.31
CA LYS A 40 -0.57 -4.59 -14.63
C LYS A 40 -1.49 -3.50 -15.14
N GLN A 41 -1.43 -3.29 -16.45
CA GLN A 41 -2.44 -2.52 -17.18
C GLN A 41 -3.23 -3.48 -18.06
N GLY A 42 -4.51 -3.67 -17.72
CA GLY A 42 -5.30 -4.77 -18.24
C GLY A 42 -4.66 -6.13 -17.94
N LYS A 43 -4.46 -6.96 -18.97
CA LYS A 43 -3.87 -8.31 -18.82
C LYS A 43 -2.34 -8.32 -18.86
N GLN A 44 -1.68 -7.20 -19.18
CA GLN A 44 -0.23 -7.13 -19.41
C GLN A 44 0.48 -6.35 -18.31
N ARG A 45 1.80 -6.54 -18.17
CA ARG A 45 2.62 -5.77 -17.24
C ARG A 45 2.62 -4.30 -17.65
N LEU A 46 2.54 -3.41 -16.66
CA LEU A 46 2.56 -1.97 -16.90
C LEU A 46 3.93 -1.53 -17.44
N ALA A 47 3.96 -0.83 -18.57
CA ALA A 47 5.19 -0.26 -19.10
C ALA A 47 5.73 0.83 -18.16
N TYR A 48 7.05 0.91 -18.03
CA TYR A 48 7.70 1.93 -17.22
C TYR A 48 7.44 3.37 -17.73
N CYS A 49 7.17 3.52 -19.03
CA CYS A 49 6.84 4.78 -19.66
C CYS A 49 5.33 4.99 -19.82
N TYR A 50 4.91 6.25 -19.79
CA TYR A 50 3.50 6.63 -19.96
C TYR A 50 3.06 6.39 -21.41
N GLU A 51 3.94 6.75 -22.34
CA GLU A 51 3.86 6.55 -23.79
C GLU A 51 5.21 6.03 -24.30
N PRO A 52 5.34 5.62 -25.57
CA PRO A 52 6.65 5.26 -26.15
C PRO A 52 7.70 6.34 -25.89
N ASP A 53 8.76 5.97 -25.17
CA ASP A 53 9.91 6.81 -24.80
C ASP A 53 9.58 8.15 -24.11
N LYS A 54 8.38 8.25 -23.52
CA LYS A 54 7.89 9.50 -22.89
C LYS A 54 7.28 9.25 -21.52
N GLY A 55 7.61 10.14 -20.58
CA GLY A 55 6.98 10.15 -19.25
C GLY A 55 7.25 8.87 -18.45
N CYS A 56 8.52 8.45 -18.40
CA CYS A 56 8.93 7.25 -17.69
C CYS A 56 9.04 7.45 -16.19
N GLY A 57 8.78 6.39 -15.42
CA GLY A 57 8.78 6.45 -13.96
C GLY A 57 7.55 7.18 -13.42
N GLU A 58 7.76 8.36 -12.84
CA GLU A 58 6.75 9.05 -12.04
C GLU A 58 5.42 9.27 -12.78
N LYS A 59 5.47 9.78 -14.01
CA LYS A 59 4.25 10.10 -14.78
C LYS A 59 3.41 8.84 -15.01
N ALA A 60 4.04 7.73 -15.40
CA ALA A 60 3.36 6.46 -15.58
C ALA A 60 2.84 5.87 -14.26
N ALA A 61 3.65 5.93 -13.19
CA ALA A 61 3.26 5.43 -11.87
C ALA A 61 2.08 6.21 -11.28
N ASN A 62 2.11 7.54 -11.38
CA ASN A 62 1.03 8.43 -10.94
C ASN A 62 -0.27 8.15 -11.71
N ALA A 63 -0.19 8.03 -13.05
CA ALA A 63 -1.35 7.72 -13.88
C ALA A 63 -1.95 6.37 -13.48
N TRP A 64 -1.11 5.36 -13.24
CA TRP A 64 -1.59 4.04 -12.83
C TRP A 64 -2.21 4.06 -11.43
N CYS A 65 -1.61 4.73 -10.44
CA CYS A 65 -2.20 4.87 -9.10
C CYS A 65 -3.57 5.54 -9.12
N LYS A 66 -3.79 6.51 -10.02
CA LYS A 66 -5.11 7.13 -10.23
C LYS A 66 -6.15 6.11 -10.69
N THR A 67 -5.79 5.14 -11.52
CA THR A 67 -6.70 4.03 -11.90
C THR A 67 -7.05 3.10 -10.73
N LYS A 68 -6.28 3.15 -9.63
CA LYS A 68 -6.52 2.41 -8.39
C LYS A 68 -7.28 3.24 -7.34
N GLY A 69 -7.69 4.46 -7.68
CA GLY A 69 -8.39 5.38 -6.77
C GLY A 69 -7.46 6.16 -5.84
N PHE A 70 -6.15 6.13 -6.05
CA PHE A 70 -5.18 6.89 -5.27
C PHE A 70 -4.86 8.23 -5.92
N LYS A 71 -4.33 9.19 -5.14
CA LYS A 71 -3.98 10.53 -5.65
C LYS A 71 -2.72 10.49 -6.51
N SER A 72 -1.69 9.77 -6.06
CA SER A 72 -0.40 9.67 -6.74
C SER A 72 0.35 8.40 -6.33
N ALA A 73 1.44 8.12 -7.04
CA ALA A 73 2.50 7.27 -6.53
C ALA A 73 3.29 8.00 -5.43
N LYS A 74 3.85 7.23 -4.52
CA LYS A 74 4.81 7.65 -3.49
C LYS A 74 6.22 7.18 -3.85
N GLU A 75 6.33 5.93 -4.28
CA GLU A 75 7.59 5.27 -4.61
C GLU A 75 7.33 4.24 -5.73
N TRP A 76 8.34 3.93 -6.53
CA TRP A 76 8.31 2.83 -7.49
C TRP A 76 9.69 2.26 -7.73
N LYS A 77 9.75 0.96 -8.06
CA LYS A 77 10.96 0.27 -8.47
C LYS A 77 10.85 -0.17 -9.93
N VAL A 78 11.90 0.07 -10.71
CA VAL A 78 11.98 -0.39 -12.09
C VAL A 78 12.55 -1.80 -12.13
N LEU A 79 11.91 -2.67 -12.89
CA LEU A 79 12.47 -3.95 -13.28
C LEU A 79 13.00 -3.81 -14.71
N GLU A 80 14.32 -3.86 -14.85
CA GLU A 80 14.93 -3.79 -16.16
C GLU A 80 14.67 -5.04 -17.00
N GLN A 81 14.23 -4.81 -18.23
CA GLN A 81 13.82 -5.87 -19.13
C GLN A 81 14.97 -6.30 -20.03
N ASN A 82 15.88 -7.10 -19.46
CA ASN A 82 16.96 -7.73 -20.21
C ASN A 82 16.46 -9.06 -20.82
N GLY A 83 15.61 -8.93 -21.83
CA GLY A 83 15.41 -9.93 -22.89
C GLY A 83 14.64 -11.23 -22.60
N ARG A 84 14.21 -11.58 -21.37
CA ARG A 84 13.56 -12.91 -21.14
C ARG A 84 12.34 -13.00 -20.22
N LYS A 85 12.07 -12.04 -19.32
CA LYS A 85 11.04 -12.23 -18.26
C LYS A 85 9.64 -11.68 -18.59
N VAL A 86 9.52 -10.66 -19.43
CA VAL A 86 8.21 -10.10 -19.82
C VAL A 86 8.19 -9.90 -21.34
N LYS A 87 7.22 -10.52 -22.01
CA LYS A 87 7.16 -10.55 -23.49
C LYS A 87 6.61 -9.25 -24.09
N ALA A 88 5.77 -8.53 -23.34
CA ALA A 88 5.19 -7.26 -23.74
C ALA A 88 4.71 -6.48 -22.52
N THR A 89 4.89 -5.17 -22.54
CA THR A 89 4.33 -4.25 -21.56
C THR A 89 3.30 -3.33 -22.20
N ARG A 90 2.35 -2.84 -21.40
CA ARG A 90 1.24 -1.99 -21.85
C ARG A 90 1.44 -0.57 -21.32
N TYR A 91 1.48 0.39 -22.23
CA TYR A 91 1.49 1.82 -21.88
C TYR A 91 0.17 2.22 -21.22
N ILE A 92 0.23 3.15 -20.27
CA ILE A 92 -0.97 3.66 -19.57
C ILE A 92 -1.54 4.91 -20.24
N GLY A 93 -0.72 5.64 -20.98
CA GLY A 93 -1.09 6.87 -21.69
C GLY A 93 -1.51 6.69 -23.14
N SER A 94 -1.43 5.47 -23.68
CA SER A 94 -1.81 5.18 -25.06
C SER A 94 -2.35 3.77 -25.21
N GLU A 95 -2.94 3.49 -26.37
CA GLU A 95 -3.34 2.13 -26.74
C GLU A 95 -2.19 1.27 -27.30
N GLY A 96 -0.93 1.65 -27.08
CA GLY A 96 0.25 0.92 -27.56
C GLY A 96 0.74 -0.19 -26.61
N THR A 97 1.57 -1.11 -27.13
CA THR A 97 2.35 -2.06 -26.30
C THR A 97 3.82 -1.98 -26.67
N CYS A 98 4.71 -2.06 -25.69
CA CYS A 98 6.15 -2.17 -25.91
C CYS A 98 6.53 -3.65 -26.06
N ARG A 99 7.18 -4.02 -27.16
CA ARG A 99 7.60 -5.40 -27.48
C ARG A 99 9.07 -5.53 -27.88
N THR A 100 9.84 -4.46 -27.83
CA THR A 100 11.23 -4.37 -28.28
C THR A 100 12.22 -4.46 -27.10
N ARG A 101 13.54 -4.37 -27.38
CA ARG A 101 14.54 -4.16 -26.32
C ARG A 101 14.34 -2.78 -25.69
N GLY A 102 14.54 -2.66 -24.38
CA GLY A 102 14.34 -1.41 -23.63
C GLY A 102 12.94 -1.22 -23.05
N CYS A 103 12.04 -2.20 -23.19
CA CYS A 103 10.70 -2.15 -22.61
C CYS A 103 10.72 -2.43 -21.11
N HIS A 104 11.24 -1.53 -20.27
CA HIS A 104 11.23 -1.71 -18.82
C HIS A 104 9.79 -1.78 -18.26
N THR A 105 9.62 -2.44 -17.12
CA THR A 105 8.35 -2.55 -16.38
C THR A 105 8.58 -2.13 -14.94
N PHE A 106 7.52 -1.83 -14.20
CA PHE A 106 7.63 -1.64 -12.75
C PHE A 106 7.73 -2.99 -12.03
N GLU A 107 8.72 -3.15 -11.15
CA GLU A 107 8.77 -4.23 -10.17
C GLU A 107 7.65 -4.02 -9.14
N SER A 108 7.60 -2.83 -8.54
CA SER A 108 6.59 -2.42 -7.58
C SER A 108 6.22 -0.94 -7.74
N ILE A 109 5.00 -0.58 -7.31
CA ILE A 109 4.54 0.81 -7.15
C ILE A 109 3.84 0.92 -5.81
N THR A 110 4.25 1.90 -4.99
CA THR A 110 3.52 2.31 -3.79
C THR A 110 2.64 3.50 -4.13
N CYS A 111 1.33 3.34 -4.02
CA CYS A 111 0.34 4.41 -4.21
C CYS A 111 -0.03 5.04 -2.87
N ARG A 112 -0.38 6.33 -2.88
CA ARG A 112 -0.82 7.06 -1.68
C ARG A 112 -2.06 7.91 -1.92
N MET A 113 -2.95 7.93 -0.94
CA MET A 113 -3.99 8.95 -0.84
C MET A 113 -3.32 10.26 -0.42
N GLY A 114 -3.83 11.38 -0.93
CA GLY A 114 -3.51 12.66 -0.28
C GLY A 114 -4.08 12.68 1.14
N PRO A 115 -3.60 13.57 2.01
CA PRO A 115 -4.33 13.85 3.25
C PRO A 115 -5.79 14.15 2.91
N PRO A 116 -6.76 13.67 3.72
CA PRO A 116 -8.17 13.99 3.51
C PRO A 116 -8.33 15.51 3.46
N THR A 117 -8.72 16.04 2.30
CA THR A 117 -9.05 17.46 2.16
C THR A 117 -10.47 17.65 2.66
N PHE A 118 -10.60 18.09 3.91
CA PHE A 118 -11.88 18.58 4.44
C PHE A 118 -12.04 20.02 3.95
N PHE A 119 -13.05 20.27 3.10
CA PHE A 119 -13.46 21.62 2.69
C PHE A 119 -14.52 22.15 3.64
#